data_AF-A0A946N7Q8-F1
#
_entry.id   AF-A0A946N7Q8-F1
#
_cell.length_a   1.000
_cell.length_b   1.000
_cell.length_c   1.000
_cell.angle_alpha   90.00
_cell.angle_beta   90.00
_cell.angle_gamma   90.00
#
_symmetry.space_group_name_H-M   'P 1'
#
loop_
_entity.id
_entity.type
_entity.pdbx_description
1 polymer ?
#
loop_
_entity_poly.entity_id
_entity_poly.type
_entity_poly.pdbx_seq_one_letter_code
_entity_poly.pdbx_strand_id
1 'polypeptide(L)'
;EDFSGRYINYGVREHAMAAVMNGLALHGGFIPYAGTFMVFSDYCRGAMRLSALMGCRVIYVLTHDSIGLGEDGPTHQPVEHMAALRAMPNLNVFRPADAMETAECWEVALETKDAPSAMILSRQGLPAVRLAYAEANACARGAYELIAAEGDAAVTLLATGSEVSIAVAARNNLQSAGIPTRVVSMPCWELFEAQDLEYRQQTLGMETIRIGVEAAISMGWDRYFGESGGFVGMTGFGASAPAKELFKHFGITAEAVADLAKEKLAARENT
;
A
#
# COMPACT_ATOMS: atom_id res chain seq x y z
N GLU A 1 -7.23 -24.38 -34.15
CA GLU A 1 -6.87 -23.95 -32.79
C GLU A 1 -5.74 -22.94 -32.92
N ASP A 2 -5.85 -21.79 -32.27
CA ASP A 2 -4.83 -20.74 -32.30
C ASP A 2 -4.00 -20.80 -31.00
N PHE A 3 -2.70 -21.11 -31.13
CA PHE A 3 -1.76 -21.21 -30.01
C PHE A 3 -0.85 -19.97 -29.87
N SER A 4 -1.13 -18.89 -30.61
CA SER A 4 -0.37 -17.63 -30.55
C SER A 4 -0.86 -16.66 -29.45
N GLY A 5 -1.83 -17.11 -28.63
CA GLY A 5 -2.44 -16.31 -27.58
C GLY A 5 -1.45 -15.86 -26.49
N ARG A 6 -1.82 -14.78 -25.80
CA ARG A 6 -1.01 -14.12 -24.75
C ARG A 6 -1.69 -14.10 -23.37
N TYR A 7 -2.74 -14.89 -23.20
CA TYR A 7 -3.55 -14.91 -21.97
C TYR A 7 -3.94 -16.34 -21.61
N ILE A 8 -3.87 -16.69 -20.32
CA ILE A 8 -4.17 -18.02 -19.81
C ILE A 8 -5.34 -17.93 -18.83
N ASN A 9 -6.39 -18.70 -19.08
CA ASN A 9 -7.50 -18.88 -18.14
C ASN A 9 -7.15 -20.01 -17.16
N TYR A 10 -6.65 -19.66 -15.97
CA TYR A 10 -6.22 -20.63 -14.96
C TYR A 10 -7.39 -21.37 -14.28
N GLY A 11 -8.59 -20.78 -14.27
CA GLY A 11 -9.71 -21.20 -13.43
C GLY A 11 -9.46 -20.87 -11.94
N VAL A 12 -10.26 -21.45 -11.05
CA VAL A 12 -10.13 -21.27 -9.58
C VAL A 12 -8.97 -22.14 -9.06
N ARG A 13 -7.74 -21.71 -9.35
CA ARG A 13 -6.51 -22.49 -9.14
C ARG A 13 -5.31 -21.59 -8.80
N GLU A 14 -5.46 -20.72 -7.81
CA GLU A 14 -4.52 -19.66 -7.44
C GLU A 14 -3.10 -20.19 -7.17
N HIS A 15 -2.97 -21.30 -6.43
CA HIS A 15 -1.67 -21.94 -6.20
C HIS A 15 -1.03 -22.37 -7.53
N ALA A 16 -1.77 -23.11 -8.37
CA ALA A 16 -1.25 -23.59 -9.64
C ALA A 16 -0.93 -22.43 -10.60
N MET A 17 -1.76 -21.39 -10.63
CA MET A 17 -1.52 -20.14 -11.36
C MET A 17 -0.17 -19.55 -10.97
N ALA A 18 0.07 -19.34 -9.67
CA ALA A 18 1.33 -18.78 -9.19
C ALA A 18 2.54 -19.68 -9.53
N ALA A 19 2.41 -21.00 -9.37
CA ALA A 19 3.48 -21.95 -9.71
C ALA A 19 3.79 -22.00 -11.22
N VAL A 20 2.75 -21.95 -12.07
CA VAL A 20 2.89 -21.90 -13.53
C VAL A 20 3.57 -20.60 -13.96
N MET A 21 3.20 -19.46 -13.37
CA MET A 21 3.88 -18.19 -13.64
C MET A 21 5.37 -18.24 -13.31
N ASN A 22 5.76 -18.89 -12.21
CA ASN A 22 7.19 -19.10 -11.90
C ASN A 22 7.88 -19.91 -13.01
N GLY A 23 7.24 -20.98 -13.49
CA GLY A 23 7.74 -21.78 -14.62
C GLY A 23 7.88 -20.98 -15.92
N LEU A 24 6.90 -20.12 -16.23
CA LEU A 24 6.94 -19.23 -17.39
C LEU A 24 8.09 -18.22 -17.30
N ALA A 25 8.31 -17.63 -16.13
CA ALA A 25 9.42 -16.70 -15.90
C ALA A 25 10.78 -17.40 -16.06
N LEU A 26 10.93 -18.61 -15.49
CA LEU A 26 12.16 -19.41 -15.59
C LEU A 26 12.45 -19.91 -17.00
N HIS A 27 11.40 -20.28 -17.75
CA HIS A 27 11.55 -20.69 -19.15
C HIS A 27 12.09 -19.55 -20.03
N GLY A 28 11.71 -18.31 -19.72
CA GLY A 28 12.07 -17.14 -20.50
C GLY A 28 11.16 -16.91 -21.71
N GLY A 29 11.24 -15.69 -22.27
CA GLY A 29 10.40 -15.23 -23.38
C GLY A 29 9.12 -14.51 -22.95
N PHE A 30 8.76 -14.54 -21.66
CA PHE A 30 7.53 -13.96 -21.14
C PHE A 30 7.76 -13.13 -19.87
N ILE A 31 6.85 -12.19 -19.60
CA ILE A 31 6.67 -11.54 -18.31
C ILE A 31 5.29 -11.95 -17.80
N PRO A 32 5.19 -13.00 -16.98
CA PRO A 32 3.91 -13.50 -16.55
C PRO A 32 3.26 -12.56 -15.54
N TYR A 33 1.97 -12.30 -15.76
CA TYR A 33 1.09 -11.70 -14.78
C TYR A 33 -0.21 -12.49 -14.69
N ALA A 34 -0.83 -12.49 -13.52
CA ALA A 34 -2.17 -13.06 -13.32
C ALA A 34 -2.86 -12.44 -12.11
N GLY A 35 -4.19 -12.45 -12.12
CA GLY A 35 -5.01 -11.77 -11.12
C GLY A 35 -5.87 -12.70 -10.27
N THR A 36 -5.99 -12.37 -8.98
CA THR A 36 -7.00 -12.90 -8.06
C THR A 36 -7.35 -11.84 -7.00
N PHE A 37 -8.22 -12.15 -6.04
CA PHE A 37 -8.45 -11.27 -4.88
C PHE A 37 -7.29 -11.38 -3.91
N MET A 38 -6.93 -10.29 -3.23
CA MET A 38 -5.78 -10.25 -2.32
C MET A 38 -5.90 -11.27 -1.19
N VAL A 39 -7.12 -11.55 -0.72
CA VAL A 39 -7.37 -12.60 0.28
C VAL A 39 -6.87 -13.98 -0.16
N PHE A 40 -6.94 -14.28 -1.47
CA PHE A 40 -6.47 -15.56 -2.01
C PHE A 40 -4.97 -15.59 -2.27
N SER A 41 -4.22 -14.54 -1.91
CA SER A 41 -2.75 -14.62 -1.82
C SER A 41 -2.30 -15.70 -0.84
N ASP A 42 -3.13 -16.05 0.15
CA ASP A 42 -2.90 -17.20 1.03
C ASP A 42 -2.88 -18.54 0.29
N TYR A 43 -3.69 -18.70 -0.78
CA TYR A 43 -3.63 -19.87 -1.66
C TYR A 43 -2.40 -19.84 -2.58
N CYS A 44 -1.91 -18.65 -2.95
CA CYS A 44 -0.69 -18.46 -3.75
C CYS A 44 0.61 -18.56 -2.94
N ARG A 45 0.54 -18.50 -1.61
CA ARG A 45 1.63 -18.05 -0.73
C ARG A 45 2.94 -18.81 -0.89
N GLY A 46 2.87 -20.14 -0.96
CA GLY A 46 4.05 -20.98 -1.16
C GLY A 46 4.77 -20.72 -2.50
N ALA A 47 4.00 -20.53 -3.58
CA ALA A 47 4.54 -20.26 -4.90
C ALA A 47 5.07 -18.81 -5.03
N MET A 48 4.41 -17.82 -4.42
CA MET A 48 4.93 -16.44 -4.35
C MET A 48 6.27 -16.39 -3.61
N ARG A 49 6.39 -17.15 -2.51
CA ARG A 49 7.67 -17.26 -1.78
C ARG A 49 8.77 -17.85 -2.66
N LEU A 50 8.45 -18.81 -3.52
CA LEU A 50 9.44 -19.40 -4.42
C LEU A 50 9.87 -18.44 -5.53
N SER A 51 8.98 -17.63 -6.13
CA SER A 51 9.42 -16.62 -7.11
C SER A 51 10.32 -15.57 -6.46
N ALA A 52 10.00 -15.15 -5.23
CA ALA A 52 10.83 -14.22 -4.47
C ALA A 52 12.22 -14.81 -4.18
N LEU A 53 12.27 -16.07 -3.70
CA LEU A 53 13.52 -16.79 -3.45
C LEU A 53 14.37 -16.98 -4.71
N MET A 54 13.74 -17.24 -5.85
CA MET A 54 14.41 -17.49 -7.13
C MET A 54 14.73 -16.20 -7.91
N GLY A 55 14.31 -15.03 -7.42
CA GLY A 55 14.46 -13.76 -8.13
C GLY A 55 13.70 -13.73 -9.47
N CYS A 56 12.53 -14.37 -9.54
CA CYS A 56 11.75 -14.44 -10.76
C CYS A 56 10.88 -13.19 -10.93
N ARG A 57 10.99 -12.52 -12.09
CA ARG A 57 10.06 -11.45 -12.50
C ARG A 57 8.67 -12.02 -12.79
N VAL A 58 7.83 -12.06 -11.76
CA VAL A 58 6.41 -12.46 -11.80
C VAL A 58 5.57 -11.33 -11.20
N ILE A 59 4.47 -10.96 -11.86
CA ILE A 59 3.61 -9.87 -11.40
C ILE A 59 2.26 -10.43 -10.94
N TYR A 60 2.02 -10.44 -9.63
CA TYR A 60 0.77 -10.87 -9.01
C TYR A 60 -0.18 -9.68 -8.90
N VAL A 61 -1.33 -9.73 -9.58
CA VAL A 61 -2.36 -8.68 -9.50
C VAL A 61 -3.40 -9.07 -8.45
N LEU A 62 -3.38 -8.41 -7.30
CA LEU A 62 -4.17 -8.75 -6.12
C LEU A 62 -5.20 -7.64 -5.86
N THR A 63 -6.42 -7.83 -6.37
CA THR A 63 -7.50 -6.83 -6.26
C THR A 63 -8.32 -7.01 -4.99
N HIS A 64 -9.26 -6.10 -4.70
CA HIS A 64 -10.16 -6.19 -3.53
C HIS A 64 -9.34 -6.23 -2.23
N ASP A 65 -8.50 -5.22 -2.06
CA ASP A 65 -7.38 -5.19 -1.11
C ASP A 65 -7.73 -4.97 0.37
N SER A 66 -8.99 -4.67 0.71
CA SER A 66 -9.37 -4.22 2.05
C SER A 66 -10.86 -4.41 2.32
N ILE A 67 -11.31 -3.92 3.49
CA ILE A 67 -12.73 -3.72 3.79
C ILE A 67 -13.47 -2.87 2.74
N GLY A 68 -12.77 -2.13 1.88
CA GLY A 68 -13.33 -1.38 0.75
C GLY A 68 -14.07 -2.24 -0.27
N LEU A 69 -13.88 -3.56 -0.26
CA LEU A 69 -14.67 -4.46 -1.10
C LEU A 69 -16.13 -4.57 -0.64
N GLY A 70 -16.45 -4.28 0.62
CA GLY A 70 -17.82 -4.21 1.12
C GLY A 70 -18.44 -5.58 1.42
N GLU A 71 -19.56 -5.88 0.76
CA GLU A 71 -20.57 -6.82 1.21
C GLU A 71 -20.14 -8.30 1.25
N ASP A 72 -19.10 -8.71 0.51
CA ASP A 72 -18.60 -10.11 0.58
C ASP A 72 -18.07 -10.45 1.99
N GLY A 73 -17.73 -9.43 2.79
CA GLY A 73 -17.54 -9.56 4.22
C GLY A 73 -16.21 -10.18 4.65
N PRO A 74 -16.10 -10.60 5.92
CA PRO A 74 -14.80 -10.88 6.56
C PRO A 74 -14.04 -12.06 5.98
N THR A 75 -14.69 -12.95 5.23
CA THR A 75 -14.03 -14.06 4.54
C THR A 75 -13.26 -13.62 3.30
N HIS A 76 -13.57 -12.44 2.77
CA HIS A 76 -12.95 -11.89 1.56
C HIS A 76 -12.12 -10.64 1.83
N GLN A 77 -12.32 -9.98 2.97
CA GLN A 77 -11.68 -8.71 3.32
C GLN A 77 -10.28 -8.95 3.89
N PRO A 78 -9.21 -8.59 3.17
CA PRO A 78 -7.85 -8.69 3.68
C PRO A 78 -7.65 -7.72 4.87
N VAL A 79 -6.93 -8.18 5.90
CA VAL A 79 -6.62 -7.37 7.09
C VAL A 79 -5.12 -7.43 7.42
N GLU A 80 -4.58 -8.63 7.58
CA GLU A 80 -3.18 -8.95 7.87
C GLU A 80 -2.33 -9.22 6.62
N HIS A 81 -2.98 -9.41 5.48
CA HIS A 81 -2.34 -9.92 4.27
C HIS A 81 -1.23 -8.99 3.76
N MET A 82 -1.39 -7.68 3.91
CA MET A 82 -0.39 -6.69 3.55
C MET A 82 0.91 -6.89 4.35
N ALA A 83 0.81 -6.94 5.67
CA ALA A 83 1.96 -7.19 6.55
C ALA A 83 2.59 -8.56 6.26
N ALA A 84 1.75 -9.56 5.98
CA ALA A 84 2.20 -10.91 5.65
C ALA A 84 2.95 -10.98 4.31
N LEU A 85 2.60 -10.15 3.32
CA LEU A 85 3.30 -10.04 2.05
C LEU A 85 4.60 -9.22 2.18
N ARG A 86 4.55 -8.07 2.87
CA ARG A 86 5.75 -7.23 3.15
C ARG A 86 6.80 -7.96 3.99
N ALA A 87 6.39 -8.94 4.79
CA ALA A 87 7.32 -9.80 5.52
C ALA A 87 8.08 -10.80 4.63
N MET A 88 7.69 -10.99 3.37
CA MET A 88 8.35 -11.89 2.44
C MET A 88 9.60 -11.22 1.85
N PRO A 89 10.81 -11.77 2.07
CA PRO A 89 12.02 -11.21 1.50
C PRO A 89 11.96 -11.22 -0.03
N ASN A 90 12.49 -10.17 -0.66
CA ASN A 90 12.57 -10.02 -2.12
C ASN A 90 11.21 -10.06 -2.85
N LEU A 91 10.14 -9.54 -2.23
CA LEU A 91 8.85 -9.31 -2.87
C LEU A 91 8.53 -7.81 -2.79
N ASN A 92 8.44 -7.13 -3.93
CA ASN A 92 7.98 -5.74 -3.94
C ASN A 92 6.45 -5.71 -3.78
N VAL A 93 5.95 -5.04 -2.75
CA VAL A 93 4.52 -4.90 -2.48
C VAL A 93 4.07 -3.49 -2.80
N PHE A 94 3.41 -3.34 -3.95
CA PHE A 94 2.91 -2.06 -4.44
C PHE A 94 1.44 -1.89 -4.04
N ARG A 95 1.11 -0.81 -3.32
CA ARG A 95 -0.26 -0.41 -3.02
C ARG A 95 -0.50 1.06 -3.45
N PRO A 96 -0.74 1.30 -4.75
CA PRO A 96 -0.85 2.62 -5.33
C PRO A 96 -2.11 3.38 -4.88
N ALA A 97 -1.98 4.68 -4.66
CA ALA A 97 -3.02 5.58 -4.18
C ALA A 97 -4.08 5.96 -5.22
N ASP A 98 -3.70 5.99 -6.50
CA ASP A 98 -4.54 6.40 -7.61
C ASP A 98 -4.11 5.75 -8.93
N ALA A 99 -4.72 6.17 -10.04
CA ALA A 99 -4.41 5.67 -11.37
C ALA A 99 -2.98 6.01 -11.83
N MET A 100 -2.42 7.14 -11.39
CA MET A 100 -1.06 7.57 -11.76
C MET A 100 -0.02 6.72 -11.02
N GLU A 101 -0.15 6.56 -9.70
CA GLU A 101 0.71 5.64 -8.96
C GLU A 101 0.57 4.20 -9.45
N THR A 102 -0.62 3.80 -9.91
CA THR A 102 -0.82 2.47 -10.49
C THR A 102 0.04 2.29 -11.75
N ALA A 103 0.04 3.27 -12.66
CA ALA A 103 0.87 3.22 -13.86
C ALA A 103 2.37 3.21 -13.52
N GLU A 104 2.79 4.06 -12.59
CA GLU A 104 4.17 4.16 -12.12
C GLU A 104 4.66 2.88 -11.44
N CYS A 105 3.84 2.26 -10.58
CA CYS A 105 4.17 0.97 -9.96
C CYS A 105 4.26 -0.16 -11.00
N TRP A 106 3.41 -0.15 -12.03
CA TRP A 106 3.51 -1.12 -13.13
C TRP A 106 4.80 -0.97 -13.94
N GLU A 107 5.22 0.27 -14.23
CA GLU A 107 6.50 0.54 -14.87
C GLU A 107 7.65 -0.07 -14.07
N VAL A 108 7.71 0.22 -12.75
CA VAL A 108 8.74 -0.34 -11.87
C VAL A 108 8.69 -1.86 -11.80
N ALA A 109 7.50 -2.47 -11.75
CA ALA A 109 7.33 -3.93 -11.73
C ALA A 109 7.82 -4.60 -13.03
N LEU A 110 7.64 -3.94 -14.19
CA LEU A 110 8.11 -4.43 -15.48
C LEU A 110 9.65 -4.35 -15.61
N GLU A 111 10.24 -3.30 -15.03
CA GLU A 111 11.68 -3.06 -15.02
C GLU A 111 12.45 -3.89 -13.99
N THR A 112 11.79 -4.30 -12.91
CA THR A 112 12.36 -5.16 -11.85
C THR A 112 12.57 -6.58 -12.39
N LYS A 113 13.83 -6.99 -12.64
CA LYS A 113 14.14 -8.28 -13.29
C LYS A 113 14.41 -9.43 -12.33
N ASP A 114 14.72 -9.10 -11.08
CA ASP A 114 15.29 -9.98 -10.06
C ASP A 114 14.40 -10.11 -8.80
N ALA A 115 13.15 -9.65 -8.88
CA ALA A 115 12.14 -9.84 -7.85
C ALA A 115 10.73 -9.94 -8.45
N PRO A 116 9.81 -10.71 -7.84
CA PRO A 116 8.40 -10.59 -8.10
C PRO A 116 7.81 -9.30 -7.55
N SER A 117 6.66 -8.93 -8.10
CA SER A 117 5.87 -7.77 -7.67
C SER A 117 4.44 -8.20 -7.32
N ALA A 118 3.91 -7.71 -6.20
CA ALA A 118 2.51 -7.82 -5.82
C ALA A 118 1.83 -6.46 -6.00
N MET A 119 0.92 -6.36 -6.97
CA MET A 119 0.11 -5.16 -7.24
C MET A 119 -1.18 -5.24 -6.45
N ILE A 120 -1.25 -4.51 -5.34
CA ILE A 120 -2.40 -4.50 -4.43
C ILE A 120 -3.37 -3.39 -4.82
N LEU A 121 -4.56 -3.76 -5.31
CA LEU A 121 -5.48 -2.84 -5.97
C LEU A 121 -6.86 -2.83 -5.31
N SER A 122 -7.43 -1.65 -5.17
CA SER A 122 -8.77 -1.46 -4.60
C SER A 122 -9.87 -2.02 -5.51
N ARG A 123 -11.03 -2.35 -4.93
CA ARG A 123 -12.27 -2.61 -5.69
C ARG A 123 -12.90 -1.28 -6.14
N GLN A 124 -12.95 -0.34 -5.21
CA GLN A 124 -13.52 0.99 -5.38
C GLN A 124 -12.60 1.88 -6.23
N GLY A 125 -13.22 2.81 -6.97
CA GLY A 125 -12.48 3.88 -7.63
C GLY A 125 -11.86 4.84 -6.61
N LEU A 126 -10.65 5.29 -6.90
CA LEU A 126 -9.89 6.23 -6.07
C LEU A 126 -9.73 7.57 -6.79
N PRO A 127 -9.80 8.71 -6.07
CA PRO A 127 -9.56 10.00 -6.66
C PRO A 127 -8.09 10.14 -7.05
N ALA A 128 -7.79 10.96 -8.06
CA ALA A 128 -6.41 11.38 -8.31
C ALA A 128 -5.90 12.19 -7.10
N VAL A 129 -4.79 11.78 -6.51
CA VAL A 129 -4.16 12.45 -5.38
C VAL A 129 -2.99 13.32 -5.81
N ARG A 130 -2.40 13.03 -6.97
CA ARG A 130 -1.38 13.87 -7.61
C ARG A 130 -1.97 14.59 -8.83
N LEU A 131 -2.16 15.90 -8.70
CA LEU A 131 -2.79 16.74 -9.74
C LEU A 131 -1.77 17.44 -10.65
N ALA A 132 -0.53 17.56 -10.21
CA ALA A 132 0.55 18.17 -10.97
C ALA A 132 1.30 17.12 -11.79
N TYR A 133 1.71 17.50 -13.00
CA TYR A 133 2.61 16.69 -13.80
C TYR A 133 4.01 16.64 -13.15
N ALA A 134 4.60 15.45 -13.12
CA ALA A 134 5.99 15.22 -12.81
C ALA A 134 6.57 14.30 -13.89
N GLU A 135 7.77 14.62 -14.37
CA GLU A 135 8.47 13.77 -15.35
C GLU A 135 9.01 12.51 -14.70
N ALA A 136 9.47 12.61 -13.45
CA ALA A 136 10.02 11.48 -12.71
C ALA A 136 8.92 10.60 -12.11
N ASN A 137 9.07 9.29 -12.25
CA ASN A 137 8.26 8.30 -11.56
C ASN A 137 8.52 8.37 -10.04
N ALA A 138 7.60 8.95 -9.29
CA ALA A 138 7.78 9.15 -7.85
C ALA A 138 7.69 7.83 -7.06
N CYS A 139 6.90 6.86 -7.54
CA CYS A 139 6.77 5.54 -6.92
C CYS A 139 8.05 4.71 -6.99
N ALA A 140 8.97 5.00 -7.92
CA ALA A 140 10.25 4.29 -8.07
C ALA A 140 11.14 4.35 -6.81
N ARG A 141 10.91 5.34 -5.92
CA ARG A 141 11.60 5.47 -4.64
C ARG A 141 10.83 4.88 -3.46
N GLY A 142 9.69 4.24 -3.71
CA GLY A 142 8.85 3.52 -2.74
C GLY A 142 7.98 4.39 -1.85
N ALA A 143 8.46 5.57 -1.45
CA ALA A 143 7.68 6.59 -0.76
C ALA A 143 8.15 7.99 -1.13
N TYR A 144 7.25 8.97 -1.15
CA TYR A 144 7.58 10.34 -1.49
C TYR A 144 6.60 11.33 -0.83
N GLU A 145 7.04 12.58 -0.66
CA GLU A 145 6.15 13.65 -0.22
C GLU A 145 5.13 13.97 -1.31
N LEU A 146 3.88 13.69 -1.01
CA LEU A 146 2.77 13.97 -1.90
C LEU A 146 2.28 15.41 -1.75
N ILE A 147 2.11 15.87 -0.50
CA ILE A 147 1.67 17.22 -0.19
C ILE A 147 2.49 17.78 0.97
N ALA A 148 3.15 18.91 0.75
CA ALA A 148 3.89 19.62 1.78
C ALA A 148 2.98 20.30 2.82
N ALA A 149 3.53 20.50 4.01
CA ALA A 149 2.92 21.32 5.04
C ALA A 149 2.95 22.81 4.64
N GLU A 150 1.98 23.59 5.12
CA GLU A 150 2.08 25.05 5.10
C GLU A 150 2.91 25.49 6.32
N GLY A 151 4.20 25.70 6.11
CA GLY A 151 5.20 25.98 7.15
C GLY A 151 6.00 24.75 7.57
N ASP A 152 6.70 24.85 8.70
CA ASP A 152 7.48 23.74 9.24
C ASP A 152 6.55 22.65 9.77
N ALA A 153 6.61 21.45 9.17
CA ALA A 153 5.69 20.36 9.48
C ALA A 153 5.77 19.96 10.96
N ALA A 154 4.65 20.01 11.67
CA ALA A 154 4.51 19.43 13.01
C ALA A 154 4.09 17.95 12.93
N VAL A 155 3.35 17.59 11.87
CA VAL A 155 2.79 16.26 11.64
C VAL A 155 3.13 15.76 10.24
N THR A 156 3.47 14.48 10.14
CA THR A 156 3.61 13.75 8.87
C THR A 156 2.61 12.59 8.83
N LEU A 157 1.67 12.64 7.89
CA LEU A 157 0.74 11.54 7.63
C LEU A 157 1.35 10.59 6.60
N LEU A 158 1.53 9.34 6.98
CA LEU A 158 2.08 8.27 6.15
C LEU A 158 0.92 7.37 5.71
N ALA A 159 0.67 7.23 4.41
CA ALA A 159 -0.46 6.45 3.93
C ALA A 159 -0.13 5.65 2.67
N THR A 160 -0.93 4.62 2.40
CA THR A 160 -0.84 3.78 1.20
C THR A 160 -2.22 3.61 0.59
N GLY A 161 -2.27 3.28 -0.71
CA GLY A 161 -3.52 2.90 -1.38
C GLY A 161 -4.68 3.88 -1.17
N SER A 162 -5.86 3.32 -0.93
CA SER A 162 -7.10 4.08 -0.73
C SER A 162 -7.03 5.11 0.40
N GLU A 163 -6.21 4.87 1.42
CA GLU A 163 -6.12 5.70 2.62
C GLU A 163 -5.33 6.98 2.38
N VAL A 164 -4.58 7.10 1.27
CA VAL A 164 -3.90 8.36 0.92
C VAL A 164 -4.91 9.50 0.75
N SER A 165 -6.06 9.24 0.13
CA SER A 165 -7.13 10.23 0.02
C SER A 165 -7.70 10.66 1.38
N ILE A 166 -7.74 9.74 2.35
CA ILE A 166 -8.16 10.01 3.73
C ILE A 166 -7.11 10.85 4.45
N ALA A 167 -5.82 10.54 4.27
CA ALA A 167 -4.72 11.33 4.81
C ALA A 167 -4.70 12.76 4.24
N VAL A 168 -4.99 12.94 2.94
CA VAL A 168 -5.12 14.28 2.33
C VAL A 168 -6.26 15.07 2.99
N ALA A 169 -7.42 14.46 3.21
CA ALA A 169 -8.53 15.11 3.90
C ALA A 169 -8.18 15.46 5.37
N ALA A 170 -7.51 14.55 6.08
CA ALA A 170 -7.05 14.80 7.45
C ALA A 170 -6.03 15.94 7.52
N ARG A 171 -5.09 16.01 6.56
CA ARG A 171 -4.14 17.12 6.42
C ARG A 171 -4.86 18.45 6.27
N ASN A 172 -5.91 18.52 5.44
CA ASN A 172 -6.68 19.76 5.26
C ASN A 172 -7.40 20.19 6.56
N ASN A 173 -7.94 19.23 7.31
CA ASN A 173 -8.55 19.50 8.62
C ASN A 173 -7.53 20.04 9.63
N LEU A 174 -6.34 19.43 9.70
CA LEU A 174 -5.26 19.85 10.60
C LEU A 174 -4.70 21.22 10.23
N GLN A 175 -4.50 21.48 8.94
CA GLN A 175 -4.01 22.77 8.43
C GLN A 175 -4.99 23.89 8.71
N SER A 176 -6.29 23.65 8.54
CA SER A 176 -7.34 24.61 8.90
C SER A 176 -7.40 24.90 10.40
N ALA A 177 -6.90 23.98 11.23
CA ALA A 177 -6.75 24.15 12.67
C ALA A 177 -5.40 24.76 13.09
N GLY A 178 -4.58 25.21 12.13
CA GLY A 178 -3.28 25.83 12.40
C GLY A 178 -2.15 24.84 12.73
N ILE A 179 -2.31 23.56 12.37
CA ILE A 179 -1.29 22.52 12.57
C ILE A 179 -0.63 22.20 11.22
N PRO A 180 0.61 22.66 10.97
CA PRO A 180 1.34 22.35 9.75
C PRO A 180 1.50 20.83 9.57
N THR A 181 0.91 20.29 8.51
CA THR A 181 0.82 18.85 8.27
C THR A 181 1.15 18.51 6.84
N ARG A 182 2.07 17.56 6.65
CA ARG A 182 2.42 17.00 5.34
C ARG A 182 1.85 15.60 5.13
N VAL A 183 1.75 15.17 3.89
CA VAL A 183 1.32 13.82 3.48
C VAL A 183 2.42 13.15 2.67
N VAL A 184 2.76 11.93 3.05
CA VAL A 184 3.68 11.05 2.34
C VAL A 184 2.89 9.85 1.83
N SER A 185 2.96 9.63 0.51
CA SER A 185 2.47 8.39 -0.09
C SER A 185 3.57 7.35 -0.01
N MET A 186 3.25 6.13 0.44
CA MET A 186 4.20 5.01 0.60
C MET A 186 3.79 3.79 -0.24
N PRO A 187 3.71 3.88 -1.58
CA PRO A 187 3.23 2.79 -2.42
C PRO A 187 4.03 1.50 -2.30
N CYS A 188 5.33 1.53 -1.97
CA CYS A 188 6.14 0.31 -1.78
C CYS A 188 7.20 0.49 -0.70
N TRP A 189 7.10 -0.29 0.37
CA TRP A 189 8.04 -0.21 1.49
C TRP A 189 9.41 -0.74 1.11
N GLU A 190 9.46 -1.81 0.32
CA GLU A 190 10.71 -2.48 -0.02
C GLU A 190 11.63 -1.56 -0.81
N LEU A 191 11.08 -0.82 -1.79
CA LEU A 191 11.83 0.19 -2.54
C LEU A 191 12.24 1.38 -1.67
N PHE A 192 11.39 1.78 -0.72
CA PHE A 192 11.70 2.87 0.20
C PHE A 192 12.83 2.49 1.15
N GLU A 193 12.80 1.28 1.71
CA GLU A 193 13.84 0.76 2.60
C GLU A 193 15.20 0.58 1.89
N ALA A 194 15.19 0.37 0.57
CA ALA A 194 16.39 0.31 -0.26
C ALA A 194 17.03 1.70 -0.51
N GLN A 195 16.33 2.80 -0.21
CA GLN A 195 16.89 4.15 -0.36
C GLN A 195 17.92 4.46 0.73
N ASP A 196 18.81 5.41 0.44
CA ASP A 196 19.75 5.92 1.42
C ASP A 196 19.06 6.49 2.67
N LEU A 197 19.80 6.55 3.77
CA LEU A 197 19.26 6.99 5.06
C LEU A 197 18.78 8.45 5.02
N GLU A 198 19.48 9.30 4.28
CA GLU A 198 19.17 10.74 4.16
C GLU A 198 17.78 10.93 3.53
N TYR A 199 17.52 10.27 2.41
CA TYR A 199 16.23 10.33 1.75
C TYR A 199 15.10 9.79 2.63
N ARG A 200 15.33 8.67 3.31
CA ARG A 200 14.31 8.09 4.20
C ARG A 200 13.98 9.05 5.35
N GLN A 201 14.99 9.67 5.96
CA GLN A 201 14.79 10.64 7.05
C GLN A 201 14.06 11.91 6.56
N GLN A 202 14.45 12.46 5.41
CA GLN A 202 13.79 13.62 4.82
C GLN A 202 12.33 13.31 4.46
N THR A 203 12.06 12.15 3.86
CA THR A 203 10.73 11.73 3.47
C THR A 203 9.82 11.53 4.68
N LEU A 204 10.29 10.85 5.72
CA LEU A 204 9.50 10.62 6.95
C LEU A 204 9.29 11.89 7.79
N GLY A 205 10.04 12.96 7.55
CA GLY A 205 10.03 14.17 8.35
C GLY A 205 10.74 13.97 9.68
N MET A 206 11.89 14.63 9.86
CA MET A 206 12.59 14.63 11.15
C MET A 206 11.75 15.39 12.19
N GLU A 207 11.66 14.86 13.40
CA GLU A 207 10.99 15.51 14.56
C GLU A 207 9.49 15.78 14.41
N THR A 208 8.83 15.26 13.36
CA THR A 208 7.37 15.35 13.22
C THR A 208 6.67 14.24 14.01
N ILE A 209 5.48 14.49 14.52
CA ILE A 209 4.56 13.41 14.91
C ILE A 209 4.13 12.68 13.65
N ARG A 210 4.32 11.36 13.61
CA ARG A 210 4.00 10.55 12.44
C ARG A 210 2.78 9.70 12.69
N ILE A 211 1.83 9.71 11.77
CA ILE A 211 0.62 8.89 11.83
C ILE A 211 0.56 7.98 10.59
N GLY A 212 0.58 6.68 10.78
CA GLY A 212 0.33 5.71 9.72
C GLY A 212 -1.17 5.53 9.47
N VAL A 213 -1.58 5.43 8.21
CA VAL A 213 -2.99 5.24 7.81
C VAL A 213 -3.08 4.16 6.74
N GLU A 214 -3.66 3.01 7.09
CA GLU A 214 -3.83 1.88 6.17
C GLU A 214 -5.00 1.01 6.63
N ALA A 215 -5.90 0.60 5.73
CA ALA A 215 -7.00 -0.32 6.01
C ALA A 215 -6.53 -1.78 6.13
N ALA A 216 -5.53 -1.99 6.99
CA ALA A 216 -4.87 -3.24 7.34
C ALA A 216 -4.44 -3.19 8.82
N ILE A 217 -3.83 -4.26 9.34
CA ILE A 217 -3.26 -4.25 10.69
C ILE A 217 -2.02 -3.35 10.79
N SER A 218 -1.74 -2.89 12.01
CA SER A 218 -0.59 -2.01 12.30
C SER A 218 0.78 -2.69 12.22
N MET A 219 0.84 -4.02 12.08
CA MET A 219 2.11 -4.76 12.16
C MET A 219 3.13 -4.24 11.15
N GLY A 220 4.28 -3.77 11.65
CA GLY A 220 5.38 -3.25 10.86
C GLY A 220 5.34 -1.73 10.68
N TRP A 221 4.21 -1.05 10.88
CA TRP A 221 4.09 0.41 10.76
C TRP A 221 4.84 1.16 11.87
N ASP A 222 5.02 0.52 13.03
CA ASP A 222 5.73 1.02 14.20
C ASP A 222 7.14 1.51 13.87
N ARG A 223 7.80 0.89 12.88
CA ARG A 223 9.13 1.32 12.39
C ARG A 223 9.14 2.72 11.78
N TYR A 224 8.01 3.19 11.27
CA TYR A 224 7.90 4.50 10.61
C TYR A 224 7.38 5.57 11.55
N PHE A 225 6.36 5.25 12.35
CA PHE A 225 5.75 6.23 13.23
C PHE A 225 6.45 6.37 14.59
N GLY A 226 7.24 5.37 15.02
CA GLY A 226 8.01 5.40 16.26
C GLY A 226 7.15 5.42 17.53
N GLU A 227 7.78 5.59 18.70
CA GLU A 227 7.07 5.52 19.99
C GLU A 227 6.09 6.69 20.20
N SER A 228 6.40 7.87 19.66
CA SER A 228 5.57 9.08 19.79
C SER A 228 4.45 9.17 18.76
N GLY A 229 4.44 8.29 17.76
CA GLY A 229 3.48 8.32 16.66
C GLY A 229 2.19 7.56 16.97
N GLY A 230 1.45 7.25 15.91
CA GLY A 230 0.22 6.48 15.99
C GLY A 230 -0.17 5.85 14.66
N PHE A 231 -1.24 5.05 14.70
CA PHE A 231 -1.75 4.34 13.53
C PHE A 231 -3.27 4.34 13.52
N VAL A 232 -3.85 4.57 12.33
CA VAL A 232 -5.28 4.42 12.05
C VAL A 232 -5.45 3.29 11.02
N GLY A 233 -6.12 2.22 11.43
CA GLY A 233 -6.33 1.04 10.62
C GLY A 233 -7.11 -0.05 11.36
N MET A 234 -6.97 -1.30 10.92
CA MET A 234 -7.72 -2.43 11.43
C MET A 234 -7.06 -3.05 12.67
N THR A 235 -7.88 -3.57 13.59
CA THR A 235 -7.44 -4.31 14.80
C THR A 235 -8.02 -5.74 14.87
N GLY A 236 -8.86 -6.12 13.92
CA GLY A 236 -9.49 -7.43 13.82
C GLY A 236 -10.14 -7.63 12.45
N PHE A 237 -10.88 -8.74 12.30
CA PHE A 237 -11.59 -9.03 11.06
C PHE A 237 -12.64 -7.96 10.72
N GLY A 238 -12.96 -7.86 9.43
CA GLY A 238 -13.99 -6.93 8.95
C GLY A 238 -15.42 -7.41 9.19
N ALA A 239 -16.36 -6.86 8.44
CA ALA A 239 -17.79 -7.17 8.53
C ALA A 239 -18.46 -7.06 7.16
N SER A 240 -19.61 -7.72 6.98
CA SER A 240 -20.41 -7.59 5.75
C SER A 240 -21.32 -6.36 5.85
N ALA A 241 -20.95 -5.28 5.14
CA ALA A 241 -21.74 -4.06 4.98
C ALA A 241 -21.19 -3.24 3.79
N PRO A 242 -21.90 -2.20 3.31
CA PRO A 242 -21.35 -1.28 2.33
C PRO A 242 -20.05 -0.63 2.80
N ALA A 243 -19.07 -0.51 1.89
CA ALA A 243 -17.70 -0.05 2.22
C ALA A 243 -17.67 1.25 3.05
N LYS A 244 -18.48 2.25 2.70
CA LYS A 244 -18.54 3.53 3.43
C LYS A 244 -18.91 3.35 4.91
N GLU A 245 -19.85 2.47 5.21
CA GLU A 245 -20.24 2.17 6.58
C GLU A 245 -19.14 1.41 7.32
N LEU A 246 -18.40 0.52 6.63
CA LEU A 246 -17.26 -0.18 7.21
C LEU A 246 -16.13 0.78 7.59
N PHE A 247 -15.70 1.67 6.68
CA PHE A 247 -14.67 2.68 6.98
C PHE A 247 -15.04 3.55 8.19
N LYS A 248 -16.30 3.97 8.27
CA LYS A 248 -16.82 4.72 9.42
C LYS A 248 -16.84 3.86 10.70
N HIS A 249 -17.32 2.63 10.61
CA HIS A 249 -17.43 1.72 11.76
C HIS A 249 -16.06 1.39 12.38
N PHE A 250 -15.05 1.15 11.54
CA PHE A 250 -13.69 0.86 11.97
C PHE A 250 -12.85 2.11 12.27
N GLY A 251 -13.44 3.31 12.19
CA GLY A 251 -12.74 4.55 12.53
C GLY A 251 -11.61 4.92 11.58
N ILE A 252 -11.63 4.43 10.33
CA ILE A 252 -10.66 4.78 9.30
C ILE A 252 -11.23 5.99 8.55
N THR A 253 -11.17 7.15 9.20
CA THR A 253 -11.71 8.41 8.67
C THR A 253 -10.73 9.56 8.84
N ALA A 254 -10.95 10.65 8.10
CA ALA A 254 -10.10 11.84 8.17
C ALA A 254 -10.14 12.50 9.55
N GLU A 255 -11.28 12.44 10.22
CA GLU A 255 -11.49 12.94 11.58
C GLU A 255 -10.66 12.13 12.58
N ALA A 256 -10.74 10.80 12.52
CA ALA A 256 -9.96 9.93 13.42
C ALA A 256 -8.45 10.14 13.26
N VAL A 257 -7.97 10.30 12.02
CA VAL A 257 -6.55 10.61 11.74
C VAL A 257 -6.17 11.98 12.32
N ALA A 258 -7.00 13.01 12.13
CA ALA A 258 -6.73 14.35 12.65
C ALA A 258 -6.77 14.40 14.19
N ASP A 259 -7.70 13.69 14.81
CA ASP A 259 -7.84 13.63 16.27
C ASP A 259 -6.65 12.90 16.90
N LEU A 260 -6.22 11.78 16.33
CA LEU A 260 -5.01 11.08 16.78
C LEU A 260 -3.75 11.95 16.64
N ALA A 261 -3.61 12.69 15.55
CA ALA A 261 -2.48 13.61 15.37
C ALA A 261 -2.46 14.71 16.45
N LYS A 262 -3.61 15.30 16.77
CA LYS A 262 -3.74 16.31 17.84
C LYS A 262 -3.43 15.72 19.21
N GLU A 263 -3.92 14.51 19.51
CA GLU A 263 -3.62 13.81 20.76
C GLU A 263 -2.11 13.62 20.94
N LYS A 264 -1.42 13.12 19.92
CA LYS A 264 0.02 12.87 19.96
C LYS A 264 0.85 14.14 20.05
N LEU A 265 0.43 15.21 19.37
CA LEU A 265 1.06 16.53 19.53
C LEU A 265 0.93 17.05 20.97
N ALA A 266 -0.27 17.01 21.54
CA ALA A 266 -0.50 17.47 22.91
C ALA A 266 0.29 16.62 23.93
N ALA A 267 0.44 15.31 23.70
CA ALA A 267 1.25 14.46 24.55
C ALA A 267 2.74 14.86 24.54
N ARG A 268 3.28 15.23 23.36
CA ARG A 268 4.67 15.68 23.21
C ARG A 268 4.95 17.01 23.90
N GLU A 269 3.99 17.93 23.92
CA GLU A 269 4.15 19.23 24.62
C GLU A 269 4.18 19.09 26.15
N ASN A 270 3.68 17.97 26.68
CA ASN A 270 3.62 17.69 28.13
C ASN A 270 4.80 16.85 28.66
N THR A 271 5.70 16.40 27.79
CA THR A 271 6.92 15.63 28.13
C THR A 271 8.17 16.47 27.97
#